data_AF-J1JQ89-F1
#
_entry.id   AF-J1JQ89-F1
#
_cell.length_a   1.000
_cell.length_b   1.000
_cell.length_c   1.000
_cell.angle_alpha   90.00
_cell.angle_beta   90.00
_cell.angle_gamma   90.00
#
_symmetry.space_group_name_H-M   'P 1'
#
loop_
_entity.id
_entity.type
_entity.pdbx_description
1 polymer ?
#
loop_
_entity_poly.entity_id
_entity_poly.type
_entity_poly.pdbx_seq_one_letter_code
_entity_poly.pdbx_strand_id
1 'polypeptide(L)'
;MYHKIRKILCVFVLCLVSAPSYAVSPGGIVLIQHAWPAYSEFNKLSFFQQISHDGGPRSRYFWANHFSFKNGKVGYIGLQNRGGVHFFNYSIWNAVGWKSGQCRYFSHEGSGVQCDINVPWKMGHQYKLDVSKNKNLVTGTIIDLTNGTKTIVGVIEVPKTYGKFYNSVGFVEEYSQGNNQLSSCFVMGMQRSIFRNPIGDDTIKAKQSTYTYGNCNDPYVVQSSCDNNSCTNVVNDLKGIPSPHAPKVALVNKQNLSAQTLSNALKTVNLVVIRSQDGYWAPDIYFPQPGPLQWKSIFVDHRATYGSSLHVNNSVTKVNRGTQIMYMSDGERWKVINTR
;
A
#
# COMPACT_ATOMS: atom_id res chain seq x y z
N MET A 1 0.10 74.00 -5.35
CA MET A 1 0.81 73.36 -4.23
C MET A 1 0.39 71.89 -4.17
N TYR A 2 1.21 71.02 -4.76
CA TYR A 2 0.99 69.56 -4.82
C TYR A 2 1.30 68.93 -3.46
N HIS A 3 0.42 68.12 -2.89
CA HIS A 3 0.76 67.22 -1.79
C HIS A 3 0.38 65.77 -2.10
N LYS A 4 1.40 64.92 -1.92
CA LYS A 4 1.58 63.56 -2.41
C LYS A 4 0.63 62.55 -1.77
N ILE A 5 -0.01 61.74 -2.60
CA ILE A 5 -0.65 60.48 -2.22
C ILE A 5 0.45 59.46 -1.88
N ARG A 6 0.56 59.06 -0.61
CA ARG A 6 1.40 57.93 -0.17
C ARG A 6 0.73 56.63 -0.60
N LYS A 7 1.25 56.00 -1.66
CA LYS A 7 0.94 54.60 -2.00
C LYS A 7 1.51 53.70 -0.91
N ILE A 8 0.65 53.14 -0.08
CA ILE A 8 1.00 52.03 0.82
C ILE A 8 1.10 50.79 -0.06
N LEU A 9 2.33 50.31 -0.24
CA LEU A 9 2.65 49.06 -0.91
C LEU A 9 2.25 47.91 0.05
N CYS A 10 1.04 47.37 -0.10
CA CYS A 10 0.69 46.10 0.53
C CYS A 10 1.53 44.99 -0.12
N VAL A 11 2.63 44.64 0.54
CA VAL A 11 3.36 43.41 0.27
C VAL A 11 2.44 42.26 0.64
N PHE A 12 1.76 41.69 -0.35
CA PHE A 12 1.19 40.36 -0.23
C PHE A 12 2.35 39.40 0.00
N VAL A 13 2.60 39.06 1.25
CA VAL A 13 3.33 37.86 1.63
C VAL A 13 2.50 36.71 1.07
N LEU A 14 2.86 36.24 -0.13
CA LEU A 14 2.49 34.89 -0.55
C LEU A 14 3.08 33.97 0.52
N CYS A 15 2.25 33.53 1.46
CA CYS A 15 2.47 32.27 2.12
C CYS A 15 2.62 31.25 0.99
N LEU A 16 3.87 30.91 0.66
CA LEU A 16 4.22 29.69 -0.03
C LEU A 16 3.71 28.56 0.87
N VAL A 17 2.43 28.23 0.73
CA VAL A 17 1.91 26.93 1.12
C VAL A 17 2.66 25.98 0.20
N SER A 18 3.80 25.48 0.67
CA SER A 18 4.51 24.38 0.03
C SER A 18 3.47 23.29 -0.16
N ALA A 19 3.06 23.05 -1.42
CA ALA A 19 2.21 21.94 -1.75
C ALA A 19 2.85 20.69 -1.11
N PRO A 20 2.05 19.85 -0.43
CA PRO A 20 2.58 18.68 0.23
C PRO A 20 3.42 17.89 -0.76
N SER A 21 4.55 17.40 -0.26
CA SER A 21 5.44 16.55 -1.01
C SER A 21 4.70 15.29 -1.43
N TYR A 22 4.21 15.22 -2.66
CA TYR A 22 3.41 14.07 -3.04
C TYR A 22 4.23 12.79 -3.12
N ALA A 23 3.47 11.76 -2.80
CA ALA A 23 3.89 10.55 -2.17
C ALA A 23 2.99 9.45 -2.78
N VAL A 24 3.54 8.25 -2.96
CA VAL A 24 2.84 7.13 -3.56
C VAL A 24 1.64 6.76 -2.68
N SER A 25 0.47 6.63 -3.31
CA SER A 25 -0.67 5.89 -2.75
C SER A 25 -0.55 4.46 -3.27
N PRO A 26 -0.10 3.49 -2.45
CA PRO A 26 0.12 2.14 -2.94
C PRO A 26 -1.18 1.50 -3.44
N GLY A 27 -2.27 1.68 -2.68
CA GLY A 27 -3.55 1.05 -2.91
C GLY A 27 -3.45 -0.48 -2.73
N GLY A 28 -4.28 -1.20 -3.47
CA GLY A 28 -4.23 -2.65 -3.52
C GLY A 28 -2.85 -3.16 -3.96
N ILE A 29 -2.25 -4.04 -3.17
CA ILE A 29 -0.90 -4.60 -3.41
C ILE A 29 -0.93 -6.09 -3.73
N VAL A 30 -1.89 -6.83 -3.16
CA VAL A 30 -1.99 -8.28 -3.34
C VAL A 30 -3.45 -8.69 -3.49
N LEU A 31 -3.74 -9.52 -4.48
CA LEU A 31 -5.03 -10.20 -4.63
C LEU A 31 -4.86 -11.68 -4.32
N ILE A 32 -5.83 -12.26 -3.62
CA ILE A 32 -6.01 -13.69 -3.43
C ILE A 32 -7.32 -14.09 -4.13
N GLN A 33 -7.22 -14.78 -5.24
CA GLN A 33 -8.38 -15.28 -5.97
C GLN A 33 -8.88 -16.55 -5.30
N HIS A 34 -10.19 -16.64 -5.07
CA HIS A 34 -10.81 -17.87 -4.60
C HIS A 34 -11.55 -18.54 -5.76
N ALA A 35 -11.24 -19.82 -5.99
CA ALA A 35 -11.92 -20.65 -6.97
C ALA A 35 -12.84 -21.63 -6.25
N TRP A 36 -14.14 -21.33 -6.31
CA TRP A 36 -15.21 -22.17 -5.78
C TRP A 36 -15.65 -23.21 -6.82
N PRO A 37 -16.19 -24.37 -6.40
CA PRO A 37 -16.85 -25.29 -7.33
C PRO A 37 -17.97 -24.57 -8.11
N ALA A 38 -18.17 -24.97 -9.37
CA ALA A 38 -19.16 -24.34 -10.24
C ALA A 38 -20.55 -24.32 -9.58
N TYR A 39 -21.27 -23.20 -9.76
CA TYR A 39 -22.61 -22.97 -9.23
C TYR A 39 -22.76 -23.04 -7.69
N SER A 40 -21.66 -22.97 -6.94
CA SER A 40 -21.72 -22.94 -5.48
C SER A 40 -22.38 -21.66 -4.97
N GLU A 41 -23.25 -21.82 -3.98
CA GLU A 41 -23.90 -20.72 -3.28
C GLU A 41 -23.96 -21.01 -1.78
N PHE A 42 -23.69 -19.99 -0.98
CA PHE A 42 -23.50 -20.16 0.46
C PHE A 42 -24.35 -19.17 1.27
N ASN A 43 -24.83 -19.62 2.42
CA ASN A 43 -25.35 -18.72 3.45
C ASN A 43 -24.23 -18.22 4.37
N LYS A 44 -23.08 -18.88 4.39
CA LYS A 44 -21.94 -18.52 5.22
C LYS A 44 -20.64 -18.65 4.42
N LEU A 45 -19.78 -17.64 4.53
CA LEU A 45 -18.38 -17.71 4.14
C LEU A 45 -17.51 -17.54 5.39
N SER A 46 -16.53 -18.42 5.53
CA SER A 46 -15.52 -18.37 6.59
C SER A 46 -14.15 -18.13 5.97
N PHE A 47 -13.48 -17.06 6.36
CA PHE A 47 -12.11 -16.73 5.95
C PHE A 47 -11.16 -16.92 7.11
N PHE A 48 -9.89 -17.19 6.82
CA PHE A 48 -8.89 -17.49 7.83
C PHE A 48 -7.61 -16.72 7.52
N GLN A 49 -7.18 -15.87 8.45
CA GLN A 49 -5.97 -15.08 8.26
C GLN A 49 -5.13 -14.98 9.53
N GLN A 50 -3.82 -14.85 9.33
CA GLN A 50 -2.84 -14.60 10.38
C GLN A 50 -1.92 -13.47 9.90
N ILE A 51 -1.78 -12.42 10.70
CA ILE A 51 -0.90 -11.29 10.41
C ILE A 51 0.28 -11.39 11.36
N SER A 52 1.46 -11.70 10.84
CA SER A 52 2.68 -11.80 11.65
C SER A 52 3.38 -10.45 11.82
N HIS A 53 3.25 -9.56 10.83
CA HIS A 53 3.76 -8.18 10.87
C HIS A 53 2.75 -7.26 10.21
N ASP A 54 2.48 -6.10 10.81
CA ASP A 54 1.40 -5.19 10.44
C ASP A 54 1.87 -3.86 9.83
N GLY A 55 3.16 -3.71 9.55
CA GLY A 55 3.79 -2.47 9.08
C GLY A 55 4.16 -1.47 10.19
N GLY A 56 3.69 -1.68 11.42
CA GLY A 56 3.95 -0.79 12.55
C GLY A 56 3.12 0.48 12.56
N PRO A 57 3.44 1.44 13.44
CA PRO A 57 2.58 2.58 13.78
C PRO A 57 2.42 3.63 12.68
N ARG A 58 3.19 3.52 11.59
CA ARG A 58 3.13 4.46 10.47
C ARG A 58 2.45 3.88 9.23
N SER A 59 2.09 2.60 9.27
CA SER A 59 1.46 1.92 8.15
C SER A 59 -0.06 1.92 8.24
N ARG A 60 -0.69 1.88 7.07
CA ARG A 60 -2.13 1.79 6.91
C ARG A 60 -2.46 0.59 6.05
N TYR A 61 -2.52 -0.59 6.67
CA TYR A 61 -2.81 -1.85 5.97
C TYR A 61 -4.21 -2.37 6.24
N PHE A 62 -4.83 -2.92 5.21
CA PHE A 62 -6.09 -3.64 5.28
C PHE A 62 -5.92 -5.04 4.72
N TRP A 63 -6.10 -6.06 5.57
CA TRP A 63 -6.14 -7.47 5.18
C TRP A 63 -7.60 -7.91 5.16
N ALA A 64 -8.16 -7.95 3.95
CA ALA A 64 -9.60 -7.99 3.74
C ALA A 64 -10.02 -9.19 2.90
N ASN A 65 -11.28 -9.59 3.09
CA ASN A 65 -11.95 -10.60 2.31
C ASN A 65 -13.24 -10.00 1.75
N HIS A 66 -13.25 -9.83 0.45
CA HIS A 66 -14.40 -9.39 -0.32
C HIS A 66 -15.33 -10.57 -0.62
N PHE A 67 -16.63 -10.35 -0.56
CA PHE A 67 -17.67 -11.34 -0.90
C PHE A 67 -18.76 -10.72 -1.76
N SER A 68 -19.33 -11.52 -2.65
CA SER A 68 -20.37 -11.09 -3.61
C SER A 68 -21.68 -11.83 -3.38
N PHE A 69 -22.79 -11.09 -3.45
CA PHE A 69 -24.14 -11.65 -3.39
C PHE A 69 -24.68 -11.92 -4.80
N LYS A 70 -25.41 -13.02 -4.99
CA LYS A 70 -26.27 -13.18 -6.17
C LYS A 70 -27.30 -12.05 -6.19
N ASN A 71 -27.54 -11.45 -7.36
CA ASN A 71 -28.52 -10.36 -7.53
C ASN A 71 -28.34 -9.19 -6.55
N GLY A 72 -27.11 -8.97 -6.09
CA GLY A 72 -26.76 -7.91 -5.16
C GLY A 72 -25.41 -7.30 -5.48
N LYS A 73 -24.93 -6.47 -4.56
CA LYS A 73 -23.59 -5.89 -4.62
C LYS A 73 -22.62 -6.77 -3.84
N VAL A 74 -21.65 -6.14 -3.23
CA VAL A 74 -20.51 -6.77 -2.60
C VAL A 74 -20.33 -6.23 -1.19
N GLY A 75 -19.50 -6.89 -0.42
CA GLY A 75 -19.01 -6.39 0.86
C GLY A 75 -17.61 -6.89 1.13
N TYR A 76 -17.03 -6.42 2.23
CA TYR A 76 -15.77 -6.95 2.74
C TYR A 76 -15.82 -7.10 4.26
N ILE A 77 -14.99 -8.00 4.77
CA ILE A 77 -14.65 -8.12 6.20
C ILE A 77 -13.13 -8.26 6.34
N GLY A 78 -12.53 -7.63 7.34
CA GLY A 78 -11.08 -7.72 7.51
C GLY A 78 -10.52 -7.06 8.75
N LEU A 79 -9.19 -7.14 8.86
CA LEU A 79 -8.39 -6.56 9.92
C LEU A 79 -7.64 -5.35 9.36
N GLN A 80 -7.58 -4.25 10.11
CA GLN A 80 -6.89 -3.04 9.72
C GLN A 80 -5.86 -2.62 10.77
N ASN A 81 -4.72 -2.13 10.29
CA ASN A 81 -3.84 -1.23 11.02
C ASN A 81 -4.07 0.18 10.47
N ARG A 82 -4.46 1.14 11.33
CA ARG A 82 -4.74 2.55 11.00
C ARG A 82 -3.69 3.49 11.61
N GLY A 83 -2.41 3.20 11.40
CA GLY A 83 -1.32 3.96 12.03
C GLY A 83 -1.09 3.56 13.48
N GLY A 84 -0.95 2.26 13.73
CA GLY A 84 -0.72 1.66 15.05
C GLY A 84 -1.98 1.38 15.86
N VAL A 85 -3.15 1.80 15.37
CA VAL A 85 -4.44 1.49 15.97
C VAL A 85 -5.14 0.43 15.15
N HIS A 86 -5.54 -0.64 15.82
CA HIS A 86 -6.08 -1.84 15.20
C HIS A 86 -7.61 -1.82 15.15
N PHE A 87 -8.16 -2.18 14.00
CA PHE A 87 -9.61 -2.23 13.80
C PHE A 87 -10.04 -3.52 13.14
N PHE A 88 -11.24 -3.96 13.47
CA PHE A 88 -12.05 -4.82 12.63
C PHE A 88 -12.94 -3.96 11.76
N ASN A 89 -12.99 -4.24 10.45
CA ASN A 89 -13.79 -3.49 9.50
C ASN A 89 -14.70 -4.44 8.71
N TYR A 90 -15.97 -4.06 8.55
CA TYR A 90 -17.00 -4.82 7.87
C TYR A 90 -17.96 -3.88 7.14
N SER A 91 -18.06 -4.00 5.81
CA SER A 91 -18.92 -3.12 5.00
C SER A 91 -19.68 -3.90 3.93
N ILE A 92 -20.87 -3.41 3.59
CA ILE A 92 -21.66 -3.91 2.45
C ILE A 92 -22.20 -2.72 1.64
N TRP A 93 -21.97 -2.74 0.33
CA TRP A 93 -22.51 -1.76 -0.60
C TRP A 93 -24.02 -1.94 -0.80
N ASN A 94 -24.71 -0.82 -1.00
CA ASN A 94 -26.15 -0.69 -1.18
C ASN A 94 -26.97 -1.42 -0.08
N ALA A 95 -26.40 -1.56 1.12
CA ALA A 95 -27.14 -1.96 2.30
C ALA A 95 -28.16 -0.89 2.70
N VAL A 96 -29.29 -1.31 3.26
CA VAL A 96 -30.44 -0.44 3.59
C VAL A 96 -30.47 -0.04 5.07
N GLY A 97 -29.58 -0.58 5.89
CA GLY A 97 -29.47 -0.27 7.31
C GLY A 97 -28.63 -1.29 8.06
N TRP A 98 -28.72 -1.26 9.39
CA TRP A 98 -28.11 -2.24 10.28
C TRP A 98 -29.01 -2.46 11.50
N LYS A 99 -28.84 -3.61 12.16
CA LYS A 99 -29.54 -3.96 13.40
C LYS A 99 -28.67 -3.82 14.64
N SER A 100 -27.36 -4.01 14.50
CA SER A 100 -26.42 -3.89 15.61
C SER A 100 -24.99 -3.59 15.11
N GLY A 101 -24.15 -3.07 16.01
CA GLY A 101 -22.77 -2.70 15.73
C GLY A 101 -22.59 -1.18 15.67
N GLN A 102 -21.32 -0.75 15.73
CA GLN A 102 -20.94 0.65 15.54
C GLN A 102 -20.83 0.92 14.04
N CYS A 103 -21.96 1.28 13.43
CA CYS A 103 -22.09 1.37 11.98
C CYS A 103 -22.50 2.77 11.52
N ARG A 104 -22.18 3.08 10.26
CA ARG A 104 -22.57 4.32 9.57
C ARG A 104 -22.77 4.05 8.09
N TYR A 105 -23.49 4.95 7.42
CA TYR A 105 -23.50 4.98 5.96
C TYR A 105 -22.17 5.53 5.41
N PHE A 106 -21.77 5.06 4.23
CA PHE A 106 -20.71 5.67 3.42
C PHE A 106 -21.28 6.03 2.04
N SER A 107 -20.66 7.02 1.37
CA SER A 107 -21.11 7.52 0.04
C SER A 107 -19.98 7.88 -0.94
N HIS A 108 -18.71 7.89 -0.49
CA HIS A 108 -17.58 8.41 -1.30
C HIS A 108 -17.18 7.48 -2.46
N GLU A 109 -17.32 6.16 -2.28
CA GLU A 109 -16.93 5.12 -3.27
C GLU A 109 -18.14 4.25 -3.63
N GLY A 110 -19.28 4.91 -3.84
CA GLY A 110 -20.61 4.29 -3.84
C GLY A 110 -21.27 4.38 -2.46
N SER A 111 -22.49 3.88 -2.33
CA SER A 111 -23.25 3.93 -1.08
C SER A 111 -23.33 2.58 -0.39
N GLY A 112 -23.45 2.56 0.92
CA GLY A 112 -23.60 1.33 1.70
C GLY A 112 -23.48 1.57 3.21
N VAL A 113 -23.33 0.48 3.96
CA VAL A 113 -23.15 0.51 5.42
C VAL A 113 -21.78 -0.05 5.76
N GLN A 114 -21.06 0.63 6.63
CA GLN A 114 -19.79 0.21 7.22
C GLN A 114 -19.94 0.14 8.73
N CYS A 115 -19.47 -0.96 9.31
CA CYS A 115 -19.26 -1.14 10.74
C CYS A 115 -17.77 -1.30 11.01
N ASP A 116 -17.24 -0.61 12.01
CA ASP A 116 -15.89 -0.86 12.48
C ASP A 116 -15.76 -0.71 13.99
N ILE A 117 -14.88 -1.53 14.57
CA ILE A 117 -14.63 -1.58 16.00
C ILE A 117 -13.12 -1.47 16.22
N ASN A 118 -12.72 -0.54 17.09
CA ASN A 118 -11.36 -0.48 17.60
C ASN A 118 -11.11 -1.70 18.49
N VAL A 119 -10.25 -2.61 18.04
CA VAL A 119 -9.90 -3.83 18.74
C VAL A 119 -8.39 -3.99 18.64
N PRO A 120 -7.65 -4.09 19.76
CA PRO A 120 -6.21 -4.32 19.76
C PRO A 120 -5.89 -5.78 19.42
N TRP A 121 -6.29 -6.22 18.22
CA TRP A 121 -5.99 -7.55 17.70
C TRP A 121 -4.48 -7.78 17.70
N LYS A 122 -4.06 -9.03 17.84
CA LYS A 122 -2.67 -9.40 18.12
C LYS A 122 -2.01 -9.96 16.87
N MET A 123 -0.83 -9.44 16.55
CA MET A 123 0.02 -10.08 15.55
C MET A 123 0.38 -11.50 16.00
N GLY A 124 0.53 -12.41 15.04
CA GLY A 124 0.80 -13.83 15.27
C GLY A 124 -0.43 -14.66 15.63
N HIS A 125 -1.56 -14.05 15.99
CA HIS A 125 -2.80 -14.78 16.26
C HIS A 125 -3.49 -15.22 14.96
N GLN A 126 -4.21 -16.34 15.02
CA GLN A 126 -5.04 -16.82 13.93
C GLN A 126 -6.48 -16.31 14.08
N TYR A 127 -7.01 -15.72 13.02
CA TYR A 127 -8.36 -15.16 13.00
C TYR A 127 -9.24 -15.92 12.01
N LYS A 128 -10.46 -16.27 12.44
CA LYS A 128 -11.57 -16.70 11.59
C LYS A 128 -12.54 -15.54 11.41
N LEU A 129 -12.82 -15.17 10.16
CA LEU A 129 -13.75 -14.10 9.80
C LEU A 129 -14.96 -14.74 9.13
N ASP A 130 -16.08 -14.75 9.84
CA ASP A 130 -17.34 -15.32 9.37
C ASP A 130 -18.25 -14.22 8.86
N VAL A 131 -18.80 -14.43 7.67
CA VAL A 131 -19.91 -13.65 7.13
C VAL A 131 -21.07 -14.60 6.90
N SER A 132 -22.13 -14.44 7.69
CA SER A 132 -23.32 -15.30 7.62
C SER A 132 -24.58 -14.50 7.30
N LYS A 133 -25.41 -15.04 6.41
CA LYS A 133 -26.66 -14.44 5.96
C LYS A 133 -27.85 -15.23 6.48
N ASN A 134 -28.78 -14.54 7.12
CA ASN A 134 -30.09 -15.05 7.49
C ASN A 134 -31.16 -14.11 6.94
N LYS A 135 -31.91 -14.56 5.93
CA LYS A 135 -32.83 -13.70 5.16
C LYS A 135 -32.09 -12.46 4.67
N ASN A 136 -32.52 -11.25 5.04
CA ASN A 136 -31.92 -9.99 4.63
C ASN A 136 -30.91 -9.43 5.64
N LEU A 137 -30.59 -10.18 6.71
CA LEU A 137 -29.60 -9.79 7.70
C LEU A 137 -28.29 -10.51 7.45
N VAL A 138 -27.19 -9.76 7.42
CA VAL A 138 -25.85 -10.27 7.19
C VAL A 138 -24.98 -9.90 8.39
N THR A 139 -24.44 -10.93 9.04
CA THR A 139 -23.65 -10.79 10.26
C THR A 139 -22.18 -10.98 9.95
N GLY A 140 -21.36 -9.99 10.29
CA GLY A 140 -19.90 -10.08 10.27
C GLY A 140 -19.37 -10.41 11.66
N THR A 141 -18.66 -11.52 11.80
CA THR A 141 -18.07 -11.97 13.07
C THR A 141 -16.59 -12.26 12.87
N ILE A 142 -15.75 -11.83 13.82
CA ILE A 142 -14.33 -12.18 13.85
C ILE A 142 -14.05 -12.95 15.14
N ILE A 143 -13.37 -14.07 15.01
CA ILE A 143 -13.00 -14.97 16.10
C ILE A 143 -11.49 -15.08 16.13
N ASP A 144 -10.87 -14.71 17.24
CA ASP A 144 -9.48 -15.03 17.52
C ASP A 144 -9.41 -16.51 17.93
N LEU A 145 -8.94 -17.36 17.03
CA LEU A 145 -8.83 -18.80 17.25
C LEU A 145 -7.75 -19.15 18.28
N THR A 146 -6.85 -18.21 18.58
CA THR A 146 -5.72 -18.43 19.51
C THR A 146 -6.18 -18.40 20.96
N ASN A 147 -7.13 -17.52 21.29
CA ASN A 147 -7.66 -17.37 22.66
C ASN A 147 -9.18 -17.57 22.77
N GLY A 148 -9.88 -17.83 21.66
CA GLY A 148 -11.32 -18.07 21.61
C GLY A 148 -12.19 -16.82 21.62
N THR A 149 -11.62 -15.62 21.62
CA THR A 149 -12.39 -14.36 21.68
C THR A 149 -13.24 -14.19 20.43
N LYS A 150 -14.55 -14.02 20.61
CA LYS A 150 -15.51 -13.79 19.53
C LYS A 150 -16.02 -12.36 19.58
N THR A 151 -15.99 -11.68 18.44
CA THR A 151 -16.48 -10.30 18.27
C THR A 151 -17.44 -10.23 17.09
N ILE A 152 -18.69 -9.85 17.35
CA ILE A 152 -19.63 -9.49 16.28
C ILE A 152 -19.33 -8.04 15.89
N VAL A 153 -18.86 -7.83 14.65
CA VAL A 153 -18.49 -6.49 14.15
C VAL A 153 -19.76 -5.70 13.84
N GLY A 154 -20.76 -6.35 13.26
CA GLY A 154 -22.06 -5.75 12.98
C GLY A 154 -23.03 -6.71 12.30
N VAL A 155 -24.30 -6.34 12.34
CA VAL A 155 -25.40 -7.02 11.62
C VAL A 155 -26.01 -6.00 10.66
N ILE A 156 -25.66 -6.12 9.38
CA ILE A 156 -26.08 -5.22 8.32
C ILE A 156 -27.33 -5.76 7.63
N GLU A 157 -28.29 -4.88 7.36
CA GLU A 157 -29.50 -5.20 6.61
C GLU A 157 -29.32 -4.86 5.13
N VAL A 158 -29.50 -5.85 4.25
CA VAL A 158 -29.39 -5.71 2.80
C VAL A 158 -30.78 -5.74 2.14
N PRO A 159 -30.94 -5.27 0.89
CA PRO A 159 -32.18 -5.44 0.15
C PRO A 159 -32.60 -6.92 0.08
N LYS A 160 -33.90 -7.20 0.13
CA LYS A 160 -34.44 -8.58 0.05
C LYS A 160 -34.07 -9.29 -1.25
N THR A 161 -33.70 -8.56 -2.30
CA THR A 161 -33.25 -9.09 -3.59
C THR A 161 -31.85 -9.73 -3.52
N TYR A 162 -31.06 -9.44 -2.48
CA TYR A 162 -29.73 -10.02 -2.33
C TYR A 162 -29.87 -11.51 -2.00
N GLY A 163 -29.40 -12.34 -2.92
CA GLY A 163 -29.36 -13.79 -2.79
C GLY A 163 -28.21 -14.28 -1.89
N LYS A 164 -27.82 -15.53 -2.09
CA LYS A 164 -26.71 -16.17 -1.39
C LYS A 164 -25.35 -15.60 -1.82
N PHE A 165 -24.32 -15.87 -1.04
CA PHE A 165 -22.94 -15.61 -1.47
C PHE A 165 -22.55 -16.58 -2.57
N TYR A 166 -21.86 -16.12 -3.60
CA TYR A 166 -21.44 -17.01 -4.71
C TYR A 166 -19.98 -16.82 -5.12
N ASN A 167 -19.34 -15.76 -4.64
CA ASN A 167 -17.96 -15.47 -4.98
C ASN A 167 -17.28 -14.70 -3.84
N SER A 168 -15.95 -14.75 -3.83
CA SER A 168 -15.13 -14.03 -2.87
C SER A 168 -13.71 -13.85 -3.38
N VAL A 169 -13.01 -12.84 -2.90
CA VAL A 169 -11.56 -12.67 -3.09
C VAL A 169 -10.94 -12.14 -1.80
N GLY A 170 -9.73 -12.56 -1.47
CA GLY A 170 -8.91 -11.88 -0.46
C GLY A 170 -8.12 -10.75 -1.10
N PHE A 171 -7.78 -9.72 -0.33
CA PHE A 171 -6.82 -8.71 -0.77
C PHE A 171 -6.05 -8.11 0.40
N VAL A 172 -4.87 -7.58 0.08
CA VAL A 172 -4.11 -6.71 0.97
C VAL A 172 -3.95 -5.37 0.28
N GLU A 173 -4.23 -4.31 1.03
CA GLU A 173 -4.09 -2.93 0.57
C GLU A 173 -3.26 -2.13 1.57
N GLU A 174 -2.37 -1.28 1.06
CA GLU A 174 -1.83 -0.16 1.83
C GLU A 174 -2.56 1.11 1.36
N TYR A 175 -3.38 1.69 2.24
CA TYR A 175 -4.29 2.80 1.93
C TYR A 175 -3.82 4.16 2.49
N SER A 176 -2.51 4.34 2.63
CA SER A 176 -1.89 5.63 2.96
C SER A 176 -2.19 6.65 1.87
N GLN A 177 -3.08 7.59 2.20
CA GLN A 177 -3.60 8.59 1.29
C GLN A 177 -3.66 9.98 1.92
N GLY A 178 -3.83 11.01 1.08
CA GLY A 178 -3.79 12.41 1.49
C GLY A 178 -2.50 12.74 2.24
N ASN A 179 -2.62 13.32 3.43
CA ASN A 179 -1.47 13.69 4.27
C ASN A 179 -0.64 12.50 4.79
N ASN A 180 -1.09 11.26 4.58
CA ASN A 180 -0.38 10.06 5.02
C ASN A 180 0.34 9.33 3.87
N GLN A 181 0.27 9.82 2.64
CA GLN A 181 0.92 9.16 1.50
C GLN A 181 2.41 8.90 1.77
N LEU A 182 2.94 7.81 1.20
CA LEU A 182 4.32 7.36 1.41
C LEU A 182 5.30 8.01 0.44
N SER A 183 6.50 8.38 0.88
CA SER A 183 7.49 8.99 -0.03
C SER A 183 7.91 8.08 -1.18
N SER A 184 7.71 6.77 -1.11
CA SER A 184 7.88 5.80 -2.21
C SER A 184 7.32 4.41 -1.81
N CYS A 185 7.26 3.47 -2.76
CA CYS A 185 6.98 2.07 -2.45
C CYS A 185 8.05 1.40 -1.57
N PHE A 186 9.29 1.91 -1.57
CA PHE A 186 10.44 1.34 -0.86
C PHE A 186 10.49 1.69 0.64
N VAL A 187 9.53 2.49 1.11
CA VAL A 187 9.34 2.82 2.54
C VAL A 187 8.03 2.27 3.10
N MET A 188 7.35 1.41 2.35
CA MET A 188 6.21 0.68 2.91
C MET A 188 6.67 -0.13 4.13
N GLY A 189 5.95 0.01 5.24
CA GLY A 189 6.25 -0.73 6.44
C GLY A 189 6.12 -2.23 6.20
N MET A 190 7.03 -3.01 6.79
CA MET A 190 7.04 -4.46 6.60
C MET A 190 5.72 -5.07 7.06
N GLN A 191 5.04 -5.78 6.15
CA GLN A 191 3.92 -6.64 6.53
C GLN A 191 4.17 -8.08 6.12
N ARG A 192 3.61 -9.01 6.90
CA ARG A 192 3.55 -10.42 6.55
C ARG A 192 2.23 -10.99 6.99
N SER A 193 1.51 -11.59 6.04
CA SER A 193 0.21 -12.20 6.28
C SER A 193 0.08 -13.55 5.58
N ILE A 194 -0.76 -14.40 6.16
CA ILE A 194 -1.14 -15.71 5.61
C ILE A 194 -2.66 -15.73 5.50
N PHE A 195 -3.16 -16.10 4.33
CA PHE A 195 -4.58 -16.35 4.05
C PHE A 195 -4.75 -17.85 3.78
N ARG A 196 -5.51 -18.56 4.62
CA ARG A 196 -5.84 -19.97 4.35
C ARG A 196 -7.12 -20.04 3.52
N ASN A 197 -7.28 -21.15 2.80
CA ASN A 197 -8.44 -21.32 1.93
C ASN A 197 -9.75 -21.06 2.69
N PRO A 198 -10.67 -20.27 2.11
CA PRO A 198 -11.97 -20.05 2.71
C PRO A 198 -12.85 -21.29 2.62
N ILE A 199 -13.86 -21.33 3.48
CA ILE A 199 -14.85 -22.40 3.56
C ILE A 199 -16.26 -21.81 3.45
N GLY A 200 -17.05 -22.32 2.51
CA GLY A 200 -18.46 -22.02 2.32
C GLY A 200 -19.35 -23.03 3.05
N ASP A 201 -20.34 -22.54 3.78
CA ASP A 201 -21.29 -23.33 4.60
C ASP A 201 -20.58 -24.41 5.45
N ASP A 202 -19.42 -24.05 6.01
CA ASP A 202 -18.55 -24.89 6.86
C ASP A 202 -18.11 -26.24 6.24
N THR A 203 -18.35 -26.48 4.94
CA THR A 203 -18.13 -27.79 4.29
C THR A 203 -17.35 -27.70 2.97
N ILE A 204 -17.56 -26.66 2.18
CA ILE A 204 -16.98 -26.55 0.84
C ILE A 204 -15.74 -25.65 0.92
N LYS A 205 -14.55 -26.21 0.66
CA LYS A 205 -13.28 -25.46 0.65
C LYS A 205 -13.01 -24.89 -0.75
N ALA A 206 -12.71 -23.60 -0.87
CA ALA A 206 -12.26 -23.03 -2.14
C ALA A 206 -10.80 -23.41 -2.41
N LYS A 207 -10.38 -23.44 -3.68
CA LYS A 207 -8.96 -23.32 -4.05
C LYS A 207 -8.56 -21.85 -4.05
N GLN A 208 -7.27 -21.57 -3.99
CA GLN A 208 -6.78 -20.19 -4.05
C GLN A 208 -5.49 -20.04 -4.87
N SER A 209 -5.32 -18.87 -5.44
CA SER A 209 -4.12 -18.40 -6.13
C SER A 209 -3.89 -16.93 -5.76
N THR A 210 -2.69 -16.42 -6.00
CA THR A 210 -2.34 -15.03 -5.67
C THR A 210 -1.50 -14.40 -6.75
N TYR A 211 -1.59 -13.08 -6.84
CA TYR A 211 -0.67 -12.24 -7.58
C TYR A 211 -0.60 -10.84 -6.96
N THR A 212 0.48 -10.15 -7.25
CA THR A 212 0.73 -8.76 -6.81
C THR A 212 0.22 -7.78 -7.87
N TYR A 213 -0.29 -6.62 -7.47
CA TYR A 213 -0.84 -5.60 -8.36
C TYR A 213 -0.70 -4.19 -7.79
N GLY A 214 -1.26 -3.20 -8.48
CA GLY A 214 -1.28 -1.80 -8.03
C GLY A 214 0.02 -1.05 -8.28
N ASN A 215 0.16 0.10 -7.63
CA ASN A 215 1.25 1.04 -7.89
C ASN A 215 2.60 0.53 -7.35
N CYS A 216 2.58 -0.31 -6.32
CA CYS A 216 3.77 -0.86 -5.67
C CYS A 216 3.97 -2.34 -5.99
N ASN A 217 3.88 -2.71 -7.27
CA ASN A 217 3.98 -4.09 -7.75
C ASN A 217 5.42 -4.56 -8.06
N ASP A 218 6.42 -4.04 -7.34
CA ASP A 218 7.81 -4.48 -7.53
C ASP A 218 8.01 -5.81 -6.77
N PRO A 219 8.51 -6.90 -7.41
CA PRO A 219 8.64 -8.22 -6.80
C PRO A 219 9.64 -8.28 -5.63
N TYR A 220 10.42 -7.23 -5.39
CA TYR A 220 11.27 -7.11 -4.22
C TYR A 220 10.60 -6.35 -3.08
N VAL A 221 9.65 -5.48 -3.40
CA VAL A 221 8.85 -4.76 -2.43
C VAL A 221 7.70 -5.64 -1.95
N VAL A 222 6.96 -6.25 -2.87
CA VAL A 222 5.78 -7.07 -2.58
C VAL A 222 5.96 -8.45 -3.18
N GLN A 223 5.76 -9.47 -2.37
CA GLN A 223 5.84 -10.86 -2.78
C GLN A 223 4.58 -11.58 -2.32
N SER A 224 4.05 -12.44 -3.18
CA SER A 224 2.99 -13.35 -2.83
C SER A 224 3.25 -14.73 -3.42
N SER A 225 2.85 -15.76 -2.67
CA SER A 225 2.93 -17.16 -3.10
C SER A 225 1.83 -17.96 -2.44
N CYS A 226 1.35 -19.01 -3.11
CA CYS A 226 0.40 -19.95 -2.52
C CYS A 226 0.93 -21.37 -2.60
N ASP A 227 0.58 -22.15 -1.59
CA ASP A 227 0.52 -23.61 -1.65
C ASP A 227 -0.94 -24.07 -1.71
N ASN A 228 -1.18 -25.38 -1.57
CA ASN A 228 -2.52 -25.95 -1.63
C ASN A 228 -3.47 -25.52 -0.49
N ASN A 229 -2.92 -24.97 0.60
CA ASN A 229 -3.63 -24.71 1.86
C ASN A 229 -3.60 -23.23 2.29
N SER A 230 -2.69 -22.43 1.74
CA SER A 230 -2.46 -21.07 2.18
C SER A 230 -1.78 -20.22 1.11
N CYS A 231 -2.05 -18.91 1.14
CA CYS A 231 -1.30 -17.89 0.42
C CYS A 231 -0.57 -17.02 1.43
N THR A 232 0.74 -16.88 1.27
CA THR A 232 1.58 -16.01 2.08
C THR A 232 1.97 -14.78 1.28
N ASN A 233 1.84 -13.62 1.91
CA ASN A 233 2.13 -12.33 1.30
C ASN A 233 3.07 -11.53 2.19
N VAL A 234 4.08 -10.91 1.59
CA VAL A 234 5.09 -10.12 2.29
C VAL A 234 5.24 -8.77 1.60
N VAL A 235 5.27 -7.70 2.39
CA VAL A 235 5.88 -6.44 1.98
C VAL A 235 7.21 -6.34 2.71
N ASN A 236 8.30 -6.22 1.97
CA ASN A 236 9.63 -6.06 2.55
C ASN A 236 9.84 -4.58 2.90
N ASP A 237 10.20 -4.30 4.16
CA ASP A 237 10.80 -3.01 4.50
C ASP A 237 12.24 -3.01 3.97
N LEU A 238 12.39 -2.50 2.76
CA LEU A 238 13.70 -2.34 2.14
C LEU A 238 14.48 -1.18 2.75
N LYS A 239 13.90 -0.41 3.70
CA LYS A 239 14.53 0.75 4.35
C LYS A 239 15.19 1.67 3.33
N GLY A 240 14.53 1.92 2.20
CA GLY A 240 15.07 2.73 1.10
C GLY A 240 16.38 2.23 0.47
N ILE A 241 16.69 0.94 0.60
CA ILE A 241 17.78 0.25 -0.11
C ILE A 241 17.17 -0.45 -1.34
N PRO A 242 17.78 -0.38 -2.53
CA PRO A 242 17.28 -1.04 -3.72
C PRO A 242 17.45 -2.56 -3.62
N SER A 243 16.65 -3.28 -4.40
CA SER A 243 16.88 -4.71 -4.64
C SER A 243 18.33 -5.00 -5.09
N PRO A 244 18.93 -6.14 -4.70
CA PRO A 244 20.24 -6.59 -5.23
C PRO A 244 20.30 -6.68 -6.75
N HIS A 245 19.16 -6.91 -7.41
CA HIS A 245 19.02 -7.04 -8.86
C HIS A 245 18.52 -5.76 -9.54
N ALA A 246 18.40 -4.65 -8.79
CA ALA A 246 18.01 -3.39 -9.37
C ALA A 246 18.99 -3.00 -10.50
N PRO A 247 18.49 -2.58 -11.67
CA PRO A 247 19.31 -2.23 -12.82
C PRO A 247 20.37 -1.20 -12.44
N LYS A 248 21.63 -1.50 -12.78
CA LYS A 248 22.75 -0.60 -12.51
C LYS A 248 23.04 0.26 -13.73
N VAL A 249 23.29 1.53 -13.50
CA VAL A 249 23.82 2.42 -14.53
C VAL A 249 25.33 2.29 -14.51
N ALA A 250 25.91 1.89 -15.64
CA ALA A 250 27.35 1.72 -15.76
C ALA A 250 28.06 3.06 -15.61
N LEU A 251 29.12 3.08 -14.80
CA LEU A 251 30.03 4.22 -14.67
C LEU A 251 31.28 3.96 -15.51
N VAL A 252 31.70 4.97 -16.25
CA VAL A 252 33.00 4.98 -16.93
C VAL A 252 33.98 5.74 -16.03
N ASN A 253 35.12 5.12 -15.74
CA ASN A 253 36.06 5.67 -14.77
C ASN A 253 36.51 7.09 -15.12
N LYS A 254 36.44 8.00 -14.14
CA LYS A 254 36.80 9.42 -14.23
C LYS A 254 35.94 10.23 -15.23
N GLN A 255 34.85 9.68 -15.74
CA GLN A 255 33.91 10.40 -16.60
C GLN A 255 32.64 10.76 -15.84
N ASN A 256 32.06 11.90 -16.17
CA ASN A 256 30.81 12.35 -15.57
C ASN A 256 29.64 11.47 -16.02
N LEU A 257 28.70 11.22 -15.11
CA LEU A 257 27.44 10.54 -15.45
C LEU A 257 26.39 11.57 -15.86
N SER A 258 25.96 11.52 -17.12
CA SER A 258 25.01 12.50 -17.67
C SER A 258 23.56 12.25 -17.24
N ALA A 259 22.78 13.33 -17.18
CA ALA A 259 21.34 13.30 -17.00
C ALA A 259 20.63 12.47 -18.08
N GLN A 260 21.10 12.53 -19.33
CA GLN A 260 20.50 11.78 -20.43
C GLN A 260 20.65 10.27 -20.24
N THR A 261 21.81 9.81 -19.75
CA THR A 261 22.06 8.40 -19.43
C THR A 261 21.08 7.89 -18.38
N LEU A 262 20.89 8.65 -17.30
CA LEU A 262 19.94 8.31 -16.23
C LEU A 262 18.48 8.33 -16.71
N SER A 263 18.11 9.35 -17.49
CA SER A 263 16.76 9.46 -18.07
C SER A 263 16.45 8.26 -18.98
N ASN A 264 17.39 7.88 -19.85
CA ASN A 264 17.22 6.72 -20.73
C ASN A 264 17.09 5.41 -19.95
N ALA A 265 17.88 5.22 -18.89
CA ALA A 265 17.79 4.03 -18.05
C ALA A 265 16.43 3.92 -17.34
N LEU A 266 15.86 5.04 -16.89
CA LEU A 266 14.58 5.08 -16.19
C LEU A 266 13.34 4.95 -17.09
N LYS A 267 13.49 4.93 -18.41
CA LYS A 267 12.36 4.71 -19.33
C LYS A 267 11.76 3.31 -19.19
N THR A 268 12.57 2.31 -18.89
CA THR A 268 12.16 0.89 -18.88
C THR A 268 11.93 0.33 -17.48
N VAL A 269 12.38 1.04 -16.42
CA VAL A 269 12.34 0.55 -15.03
C VAL A 269 11.96 1.67 -14.07
N ASN A 270 11.51 1.32 -12.86
CA ASN A 270 11.08 2.31 -11.85
C ASN A 270 12.21 2.75 -10.92
N LEU A 271 13.33 2.04 -10.92
CA LEU A 271 14.49 2.31 -10.08
C LEU A 271 15.77 1.98 -10.85
N VAL A 272 16.77 2.83 -10.73
CA VAL A 272 18.15 2.53 -11.14
C VAL A 272 19.12 2.74 -9.99
N VAL A 273 20.23 1.99 -10.02
CA VAL A 273 21.31 2.06 -9.05
C VAL A 273 22.55 2.64 -9.70
N ILE A 274 23.11 3.66 -9.08
CA ILE A 274 24.43 4.20 -9.38
C ILE A 274 25.36 3.70 -8.29
N ARG A 275 26.25 2.75 -8.62
CA ARG A 275 27.24 2.23 -7.68
C ARG A 275 28.62 2.68 -8.09
N SER A 276 29.24 3.53 -7.27
CA SER A 276 30.62 3.96 -7.46
C SER A 276 31.58 3.10 -6.65
N GLN A 277 32.71 2.71 -7.26
CA GLN A 277 33.81 2.01 -6.59
C GLN A 277 35.14 2.44 -7.24
N ASP A 278 36.26 2.12 -6.61
CA ASP A 278 37.57 2.41 -7.21
C ASP A 278 37.69 1.70 -8.57
N GLY A 279 38.14 2.45 -9.59
CA GLY A 279 38.14 1.99 -10.98
C GLY A 279 36.82 2.16 -11.76
N TYR A 280 35.71 2.47 -11.07
CA TYR A 280 34.40 2.75 -11.66
C TYR A 280 33.72 3.91 -10.91
N TRP A 281 34.27 5.11 -11.11
CA TRP A 281 33.88 6.33 -10.39
C TRP A 281 33.63 7.49 -11.35
N ALA A 282 32.63 8.31 -11.03
CA ALA A 282 32.29 9.53 -11.76
C ALA A 282 32.44 10.76 -10.86
N PRO A 283 33.17 11.80 -11.26
CA PRO A 283 33.33 13.01 -10.45
C PRO A 283 32.01 13.76 -10.26
N ASP A 284 31.27 13.94 -11.34
CA ASP A 284 29.97 14.60 -11.33
C ASP A 284 28.88 13.68 -11.87
N ILE A 285 27.74 13.70 -11.18
CA ILE A 285 26.56 12.89 -11.50
C ILE A 285 25.37 13.84 -11.65
N TYR A 286 24.85 13.95 -12.86
CA TYR A 286 23.80 14.91 -13.19
C TYR A 286 22.44 14.24 -13.21
N PHE A 287 21.52 14.66 -12.33
CA PHE A 287 20.16 14.10 -12.34
C PHE A 287 19.32 14.70 -13.47
N PRO A 288 18.45 13.89 -14.10
CA PRO A 288 17.56 14.36 -15.17
C PRO A 288 16.43 15.24 -14.64
N GLN A 289 15.71 15.90 -15.56
CA GLN A 289 14.50 16.64 -15.21
C GLN A 289 13.46 15.70 -14.57
N PRO A 290 12.89 16.08 -13.41
CA PRO A 290 12.00 15.22 -12.65
C PRO A 290 10.64 14.97 -13.32
N GLY A 291 10.08 15.95 -14.03
CA GLY A 291 8.74 15.89 -14.65
C GLY A 291 8.45 14.63 -15.46
N PRO A 292 9.24 14.33 -16.51
CA PRO A 292 9.04 13.13 -17.33
C PRO A 292 9.27 11.80 -16.59
N LEU A 293 9.79 11.85 -15.36
CA LEU A 293 10.23 10.70 -14.58
C LEU A 293 9.48 10.62 -13.25
N GLN A 294 8.27 11.17 -13.17
CA GLN A 294 7.44 11.10 -11.97
C GLN A 294 7.34 9.64 -11.46
N TRP A 295 7.54 9.47 -10.15
CA TRP A 295 7.58 8.19 -9.41
C TRP A 295 8.78 7.28 -9.71
N LYS A 296 9.70 7.69 -10.58
CA LYS A 296 10.97 6.99 -10.80
C LYS A 296 11.95 7.29 -9.67
N SER A 297 12.80 6.33 -9.35
CA SER A 297 13.77 6.41 -8.26
C SER A 297 15.22 6.22 -8.74
N ILE A 298 16.16 6.89 -8.08
CA ILE A 298 17.60 6.74 -8.30
C ILE A 298 18.24 6.45 -6.94
N PHE A 299 18.92 5.31 -6.81
CA PHE A 299 19.72 5.00 -5.64
C PHE A 299 21.20 5.24 -5.93
N VAL A 300 21.88 5.96 -5.05
CA VAL A 300 23.32 6.20 -5.09
C VAL A 300 23.98 5.38 -3.98
N ASP A 301 24.91 4.49 -4.35
CA ASP A 301 25.73 3.65 -3.48
C ASP A 301 27.21 4.01 -3.73
N HIS A 302 27.75 4.93 -2.93
CA HIS A 302 29.08 5.49 -3.16
C HIS A 302 30.15 4.77 -2.34
N ARG A 303 30.99 3.96 -2.98
CA ARG A 303 32.05 3.16 -2.33
C ARG A 303 33.47 3.54 -2.74
N ALA A 304 33.63 4.39 -3.76
CA ALA A 304 34.93 4.87 -4.22
C ALA A 304 35.63 5.72 -3.16
N THR A 305 36.97 5.73 -3.20
CA THR A 305 37.80 6.56 -2.32
C THR A 305 37.57 8.04 -2.58
N TYR A 306 37.45 8.43 -3.85
CA TYR A 306 37.17 9.80 -4.27
C TYR A 306 35.69 10.14 -4.10
N GLY A 307 35.38 11.32 -3.58
CA GLY A 307 34.00 11.82 -3.48
C GLY A 307 33.42 12.21 -4.84
N SER A 308 32.10 12.31 -4.93
CA SER A 308 31.38 12.78 -6.13
C SER A 308 30.46 13.96 -5.82
N SER A 309 30.14 14.74 -6.84
CA SER A 309 29.11 15.79 -6.79
C SER A 309 27.82 15.30 -7.45
N LEU A 310 26.73 15.23 -6.70
CA LEU A 310 25.40 15.01 -7.24
C LEU A 310 24.76 16.36 -7.59
N HIS A 311 24.47 16.59 -8.87
CA HIS A 311 23.77 17.78 -9.34
C HIS A 311 22.27 17.48 -9.41
N VAL A 312 21.51 17.91 -8.40
CA VAL A 312 20.11 17.54 -8.16
C VAL A 312 19.30 18.79 -7.83
N ASN A 313 18.15 19.00 -8.48
CA ASN A 313 17.26 20.17 -8.24
C ASN A 313 17.99 21.52 -8.29
N ASN A 314 18.87 21.72 -9.27
CA ASN A 314 19.73 22.91 -9.39
C ASN A 314 20.64 23.17 -8.18
N SER A 315 20.88 22.16 -7.35
CA SER A 315 21.77 22.19 -6.20
C SER A 315 22.84 21.11 -6.33
N VAL A 316 23.95 21.27 -5.60
CA VAL A 316 25.05 20.29 -5.60
C VAL A 316 25.14 19.66 -4.22
N THR A 317 25.02 18.32 -4.15
CA THR A 317 25.21 17.54 -2.93
C THR A 317 26.49 16.73 -3.05
N LYS A 318 27.43 16.87 -2.10
CA LYS A 318 28.63 16.04 -2.06
C LYS A 318 28.34 14.69 -1.43
N VAL A 319 28.84 13.62 -2.04
CA VAL A 319 28.77 12.26 -1.50
C VAL A 319 30.17 11.66 -1.39
N ASN A 320 30.40 10.94 -0.29
CA ASN A 320 31.70 10.38 0.07
C ASN A 320 31.58 8.86 0.23
N ARG A 321 32.71 8.17 0.42
CA ARG A 321 32.73 6.72 0.66
C ARG A 321 31.76 6.34 1.78
N GLY A 322 30.92 5.36 1.51
CA GLY A 322 29.88 4.85 2.42
C GLY A 322 28.53 5.56 2.28
N THR A 323 28.41 6.64 1.49
CA THR A 323 27.11 7.30 1.29
C THR A 323 26.16 6.38 0.52
N GLN A 324 24.98 6.18 1.10
CA GLN A 324 23.85 5.50 0.48
C GLN A 324 22.61 6.40 0.57
N ILE A 325 22.02 6.74 -0.57
CA ILE A 325 20.88 7.65 -0.63
C ILE A 325 19.96 7.31 -1.79
N MET A 326 18.65 7.28 -1.54
CA MET A 326 17.64 7.10 -2.57
C MET A 326 16.92 8.42 -2.82
N TYR A 327 16.72 8.74 -4.09
CA TYR A 327 15.88 9.85 -4.53
C TYR A 327 14.68 9.30 -5.29
N MET A 328 13.53 9.95 -5.20
CA MET A 328 12.37 9.73 -6.08
C MET A 328 11.92 11.05 -6.68
N SER A 329 11.58 11.06 -7.96
CA SER A 329 10.96 12.21 -8.60
C SER A 329 9.49 12.31 -8.22
N ASP A 330 9.05 13.48 -7.78
CA ASP A 330 7.62 13.80 -7.58
C ASP A 330 6.98 14.46 -8.83
N GLY A 331 7.75 14.65 -9.91
CA GLY A 331 7.35 15.39 -11.11
C GLY A 331 7.82 16.85 -11.14
N GLU A 332 8.23 17.43 -10.02
CA GLU A 332 8.78 18.78 -9.93
C GLU A 332 10.24 18.80 -9.45
N ARG A 333 10.59 17.87 -8.55
CA ARG A 333 11.88 17.75 -7.87
C ARG A 333 12.20 16.29 -7.56
N TRP A 334 13.50 16.00 -7.43
CA TRP A 334 14.00 14.76 -6.84
C TRP A 334 14.05 14.88 -5.32
N LYS A 335 13.31 14.04 -4.61
CA LYS A 335 13.22 14.05 -3.15
C LYS A 335 13.98 12.89 -2.55
N VAL A 336 14.75 13.18 -1.51
CA VAL A 336 15.42 12.16 -0.72
C VAL A 336 14.36 11.31 -0.01
N ILE A 337 14.40 10.01 -0.23
CA ILE A 337 13.59 9.04 0.52
C ILE A 337 14.29 8.84 1.86
N ASN A 338 13.67 9.35 2.91
CA ASN A 338 14.18 9.20 4.27
C ASN A 338 13.86 7.80 4.78
N THR A 339 14.90 7.03 5.05
CA THR A 339 14.87 5.73 5.72
C THR A 339 14.75 5.97 7.23
N ARG A 340 13.63 6.54 7.68
CA ARG A 340 13.42 6.82 9.12
C ARG A 340 12.35 5.94 9.68
#